data_AF-A0A1E2SJY2-F1
#
_entry.id   AF-A0A1E2SJY2-F1
#
_cell.length_a   1.000
_cell.length_b   1.000
_cell.length_c   1.000
_cell.angle_alpha   90.00
_cell.angle_beta   90.00
_cell.angle_gamma   90.00
#
_symmetry.space_group_name_H-M   'P 1'
#
loop_
_entity.id
_entity.type
_entity.pdbx_description
1 polymer ?
#
loop_
_entity_poly.entity_id
_entity_poly.type
_entity_poly.pdbx_seq_one_letter_code
_entity_poly.pdbx_strand_id
1 'polypeptide(L)'
;MIEQQLYNESVTSEAIRRLTKAEAFGVVTGAVGAQLLTIGGLVAAVTLIVLGYPAASIAGIILAILGASTQVVTAWRSNRPPDED
;
A
#
# COMPACT_ATOMS: atom_id res chain seq x y z
N MET A 1 -43.49 3.32 4.36
CA MET A 1 -42.45 4.36 4.23
C MET A 1 -41.23 4.04 5.10
N ILE A 2 -41.41 3.71 6.40
CA ILE A 2 -40.33 3.30 7.32
C ILE A 2 -39.60 2.01 6.85
N GLU A 3 -40.33 1.02 6.33
CA GLU A 3 -39.73 -0.23 5.80
C GLU A 3 -38.83 0.01 4.57
N GLN A 4 -39.18 0.97 3.73
CA GLN A 4 -38.37 1.35 2.56
C GLN A 4 -37.08 2.06 2.98
N GLN A 5 -37.12 2.89 4.04
CA GLN A 5 -35.92 3.51 4.60
C GLN A 5 -34.99 2.47 5.24
N LEU A 6 -35.52 1.55 6.05
CA LEU A 6 -34.75 0.44 6.63
C LEU A 6 -34.10 -0.44 5.56
N TYR A 7 -34.83 -0.73 4.48
CA TYR A 7 -34.29 -1.47 3.35
C TYR A 7 -33.14 -0.72 2.67
N ASN A 8 -33.32 0.58 2.37
CA ASN A 8 -32.29 1.40 1.72
C ASN A 8 -31.03 1.54 2.60
N GLU A 9 -31.20 1.68 3.90
CA GLU A 9 -30.12 1.81 4.87
C GLU A 9 -29.36 0.49 5.05
N SER A 10 -30.06 -0.65 5.03
CA SER A 10 -29.44 -1.97 5.04
C SER A 10 -28.61 -2.25 3.79
N VAL A 11 -29.12 -1.87 2.61
CA VAL A 11 -28.41 -2.03 1.32
C VAL A 11 -27.18 -1.12 1.27
N THR A 12 -27.30 0.11 1.77
CA THR A 12 -26.20 1.07 1.86
C THR A 12 -25.12 0.60 2.84
N SER A 13 -25.51 0.09 4.01
CA SER A 13 -24.58 -0.45 5.01
C SER A 13 -23.81 -1.66 4.47
N GLU A 14 -24.48 -2.58 3.78
CA GLU A 14 -23.84 -3.75 3.17
C GLU A 14 -22.89 -3.34 2.01
N ALA A 15 -23.27 -2.33 1.22
CA ALA A 15 -22.39 -1.78 0.18
C ALA A 15 -21.11 -1.16 0.79
N ILE A 16 -21.25 -0.36 1.84
CA ILE A 16 -20.12 0.23 2.58
C ILE A 16 -19.22 -0.88 3.13
N ARG A 17 -19.81 -1.91 3.76
CA ARG A 17 -19.06 -3.03 4.33
C ARG A 17 -18.25 -3.79 3.28
N ARG A 18 -18.78 -3.97 2.07
CA ARG A 18 -18.04 -4.57 0.94
C ARG A 18 -16.91 -3.67 0.47
N LEU A 19 -17.14 -2.37 0.40
CA LEU A 19 -16.13 -1.37 0.04
C LEU A 19 -14.98 -1.36 1.05
N THR A 20 -15.29 -1.35 2.35
CA THR A 20 -14.28 -1.40 3.43
C THR A 20 -13.45 -2.68 3.38
N LYS A 21 -14.06 -3.83 3.07
CA LYS A 21 -13.31 -5.08 2.88
C LYS A 21 -12.37 -5.02 1.66
N ALA A 22 -12.85 -4.46 0.55
CA ALA A 22 -12.04 -4.28 -0.65
C ALA A 22 -10.87 -3.31 -0.42
N GLU A 23 -11.11 -2.23 0.33
CA GLU A 23 -10.09 -1.26 0.73
C GLU A 23 -9.04 -1.92 1.64
N ALA A 24 -9.47 -2.65 2.67
CA ALA A 24 -8.56 -3.39 3.54
C ALA A 24 -7.69 -4.38 2.76
N PHE A 25 -8.27 -5.09 1.79
CA PHE A 25 -7.53 -6.00 0.92
C PHE A 25 -6.53 -5.24 0.03
N GLY A 26 -6.94 -4.10 -0.53
CA GLY A 26 -6.06 -3.24 -1.32
C GLY A 26 -4.88 -2.69 -0.52
N VAL A 27 -5.12 -2.28 0.72
CA VAL A 27 -4.07 -1.79 1.64
C VAL A 27 -3.08 -2.90 1.98
N VAL A 28 -3.56 -4.09 2.34
CA VAL A 28 -2.68 -5.24 2.67
C VAL A 28 -1.86 -5.66 1.45
N THR A 29 -2.50 -5.80 0.29
CA THR A 29 -1.81 -6.18 -0.95
C THR A 29 -0.79 -5.12 -1.36
N GLY A 30 -1.13 -3.84 -1.23
CA GLY A 30 -0.23 -2.72 -1.48
C GLY A 30 0.98 -2.71 -0.55
N ALA A 31 0.78 -2.95 0.75
CA ALA A 31 1.85 -3.00 1.74
C ALA A 31 2.82 -4.18 1.49
N VAL A 32 2.30 -5.37 1.22
CA VAL A 32 3.11 -6.55 0.91
C VAL A 32 3.88 -6.36 -0.41
N GLY A 33 3.22 -5.81 -1.44
CA GLY A 33 3.86 -5.50 -2.71
C GLY A 33 4.99 -4.49 -2.57
N ALA A 34 4.80 -3.44 -1.77
CA ALA A 34 5.83 -2.45 -1.47
C ALA A 34 7.06 -3.06 -0.78
N GLN A 35 6.85 -3.95 0.21
CA GLN A 35 7.94 -4.65 0.89
C GLN A 35 8.72 -5.57 -0.05
N LEU A 36 8.02 -6.33 -0.91
CA LEU A 36 8.67 -7.19 -1.91
C LEU A 36 9.49 -6.38 -2.91
N LEU A 37 8.99 -5.22 -3.36
CA LEU A 37 9.75 -4.31 -4.23
C LEU A 37 10.98 -3.75 -3.53
N THR A 38 10.86 -3.37 -2.25
CA THR A 38 11.99 -2.88 -1.45
C THR A 38 13.09 -3.92 -1.32
N ILE A 39 12.74 -5.11 -0.81
CA ILE A 39 13.70 -6.19 -0.55
C ILE A 39 14.26 -6.72 -1.86
N GLY A 40 13.41 -7.00 -2.85
CA GLY A 40 13.82 -7.51 -4.16
C GLY A 40 14.75 -6.54 -4.90
N GLY A 41 14.42 -5.24 -4.89
CA GLY A 41 15.26 -4.20 -5.49
C GLY A 41 16.63 -4.10 -4.81
N LEU A 42 16.68 -4.14 -3.48
CA LEU A 42 17.94 -4.13 -2.71
C LEU A 42 18.78 -5.37 -2.99
N VAL A 43 18.19 -6.56 -2.98
CA VAL A 43 18.90 -7.82 -3.27
C VAL A 43 19.47 -7.81 -4.69
N ALA A 44 18.68 -7.37 -5.67
CA ALA A 44 19.14 -7.25 -7.05
C ALA A 44 20.28 -6.24 -7.18
N ALA A 45 20.17 -5.07 -6.52
CA ALA A 45 21.22 -4.06 -6.51
C ALA A 45 22.53 -4.59 -5.91
N VAL A 46 22.47 -5.21 -4.73
CA VAL A 46 23.63 -5.78 -4.05
C VAL A 46 24.28 -6.86 -4.92
N THR A 47 23.49 -7.75 -5.52
CA THR A 47 24.00 -8.80 -6.41
C THR A 47 24.74 -8.21 -7.60
N LEU A 48 24.19 -7.17 -8.24
CA LEU A 48 24.81 -6.50 -9.39
C LEU A 48 26.10 -5.78 -9.00
N ILE A 49 26.16 -5.17 -7.81
CA ILE A 49 27.40 -4.56 -7.28
C ILE A 49 28.47 -5.62 -7.07
N VAL A 50 28.12 -6.75 -6.43
CA VAL A 50 29.05 -7.86 -6.18
C VAL A 50 29.57 -8.47 -7.48
N LEU A 51 28.75 -8.53 -8.53
CA LEU A 51 29.14 -8.99 -9.87
C LEU A 51 29.95 -7.95 -10.67
N GLY A 52 30.20 -6.75 -10.13
CA GLY A 52 31.01 -5.72 -10.79
C GLY A 52 30.23 -4.85 -11.79
N TYR A 53 28.90 -4.83 -11.73
CA TYR A 53 28.02 -4.02 -12.59
C TYR A 53 27.31 -2.90 -11.80
N PRO A 54 28.05 -1.89 -11.29
CA PRO A 54 27.48 -0.85 -10.43
C PRO A 54 26.51 0.10 -11.16
N ALA A 55 26.63 0.24 -12.48
CA ALA A 55 25.67 1.04 -13.25
C ALA A 55 24.30 0.34 -13.33
N ALA A 56 24.29 -0.99 -13.46
CA ALA A 56 23.06 -1.77 -13.55
C ALA A 56 22.34 -1.86 -12.19
N SER A 57 23.08 -1.80 -11.07
CA SER A 57 22.48 -1.86 -9.73
C SER A 57 21.54 -0.69 -9.42
N ILE A 58 21.69 0.45 -10.13
CA ILE A 58 20.81 1.62 -9.99
C ILE A 58 19.35 1.24 -10.22
N ALA A 59 19.05 0.35 -11.17
CA ALA A 59 17.68 -0.10 -11.42
C ALA A 59 17.07 -0.81 -10.20
N GLY A 60 17.85 -1.65 -9.53
CA GLY A 60 17.44 -2.30 -8.27
C GLY A 60 17.24 -1.30 -7.13
N ILE A 61 18.13 -0.31 -7.02
CA ILE A 61 18.02 0.76 -6.02
C ILE A 61 16.75 1.60 -6.24
N ILE A 62 16.41 1.95 -7.48
CA ILE A 62 15.20 2.71 -7.81
C ILE A 62 13.95 1.95 -7.38
N LEU A 63 13.87 0.65 -7.69
CA LEU A 63 12.78 -0.20 -7.23
C LEU A 63 12.70 -0.23 -5.70
N ALA A 64 13.85 -0.28 -5.03
CA ALA A 64 13.91 -0.29 -3.59
C ALA A 64 13.37 1.00 -2.96
N ILE A 65 13.76 2.15 -3.52
CA ILE A 65 13.32 3.49 -3.11
C ILE A 65 11.82 3.67 -3.32
N LEU A 66 11.25 3.20 -4.43
CA LEU A 66 9.81 3.27 -4.68
C LEU A 66 9.01 2.46 -3.66
N GLY A 67 9.47 1.26 -3.31
CA GLY A 67 8.86 0.48 -2.24
C GLY A 67 9.00 1.14 -0.87
N ALA A 68 10.12 1.84 -0.60
CA ALA A 68 10.33 2.53 0.67
C ALA A 68 9.49 3.82 0.79
N SER A 69 9.35 4.58 -0.30
CA SER A 69 8.60 5.85 -0.30
C SER A 69 7.10 5.62 -0.04
N THR A 70 6.53 4.55 -0.59
CA THR A 70 5.13 4.17 -0.31
C THR A 70 4.92 3.82 1.16
N GLN A 71 5.89 3.14 1.80
CA GLN A 71 5.84 2.86 3.25
C GLN A 71 5.93 4.13 4.09
N VAL A 72 6.78 5.10 3.71
CA VAL A 72 6.89 6.40 4.38
C VAL A 72 5.58 7.19 4.28
N VAL A 73 4.95 7.22 3.10
CA VAL A 73 3.66 7.91 2.91
C VAL A 73 2.56 7.27 3.75
N THR A 74 2.50 5.95 3.80
CA THR A 74 1.52 5.23 4.65
C THR A 74 1.76 5.50 6.13
N ALA A 75 3.02 5.47 6.58
CA ALA A 75 3.39 5.81 7.95
C ALA A 75 3.02 7.27 8.29
N TRP A 76 3.27 8.20 7.37
CA TRP A 76 2.90 9.61 7.56
C TRP A 76 1.40 9.82 7.67
N ARG A 77 0.59 9.13 6.85
CA ARG A 77 -0.88 9.16 6.95
C ARG A 77 -1.38 8.56 8.27
N SER A 78 -0.75 7.49 8.75
CA SER A 78 -1.10 6.87 10.04
C SER A 78 -0.77 7.75 11.25
N ASN A 79 0.15 8.72 11.09
CA ASN A 79 0.63 9.56 12.19
C ASN A 79 0.04 10.98 12.17
N ARG A 80 -0.88 11.28 11.25
CA ARG A 80 -1.66 12.51 11.31
C ARG A 80 -2.62 12.42 12.50
N PRO A 81 -2.64 13.41 13.41
CA PRO A 81 -3.68 13.48 14.42
C PRO A 81 -5.05 13.51 13.72
N PRO A 82 -6.09 12.90 14.30
CA PRO A 82 -7.44 13.02 13.75
C PRO A 82 -7.76 14.52 13.65
N ASP A 83 -8.08 14.97 12.44
CA ASP A 83 -8.57 16.33 12.23
C ASP A 83 -9.87 16.46 13.06
N GLU A 84 -9.87 17.37 14.04
CA GLU A 84 -11.05 17.76 14.81
C GLU A 84 -11.95 18.60 13.89
N ASP A 85 -12.84 17.96 13.13
CA ASP A 85 -13.97 18.60 12.43
C ASP A 85 -15.30 17.91 12.77
#